data_AF-A0A924EPM1-F1
#
_entry.id   AF-A0A924EPM1-F1
#
_cell.length_a   1.000
_cell.length_b   1.000
_cell.length_c   1.000
_cell.angle_alpha   90.00
_cell.angle_beta   90.00
_cell.angle_gamma   90.00
#
_symmetry.space_group_name_H-M   'P 1'
#
loop_
_entity.id
_entity.type
_entity.pdbx_description
1 polymer ?
#
loop_
_entity_poly.entity_id
_entity_poly.type
_entity_poly.pdbx_seq_one_letter_code
_entity_poly.pdbx_strand_id
1 'polypeptide(L)'
;MLYILFSLVILFPVLAGFGSLTEIFVGKFFKGISSKIFLGILIVATFYVEIAYFLPLNIYLEVFIISIGFILFLHFKLWKEFWIFIKLNYRIFSIFTIIILLFGSFYPFILDHFGYYVPTVKWLSEFGLVKGISNLDLLLGQMSFWHFLEAGFSNFSDIYLRLNALLMVFYLIYILEKKSWFHFLFFPILLLFIQSPSPDLPVIVFSLIILNEILEGNKNSKILFALSVFVFAIKPTMIWVPIFCLLYSIFVLKSNLKFIILGTLIFILFILKNLYTFGFPIFPVSILDLNLSWKPNAELLKLSSETAIQKTYDMQYSIAQIRSFSTFDYIKNWFVLDGIKSFIHFSFIFLMLIFSIYTFKKHKKPIYFLWISILIKTILILLFSAQYRFFIDIFFVIFFILFYQTFSKKLILITTAIFTSISFLILSFPQLLQNYIPSFKLGYFMSGFSKDQWLKPAVFKLEKHETYQIGNLKFNVVKDYPFSFDTQLPAISPEFLKEDLDAGIFPQMITNNMKDGFVWRELSEDDIQKLKLIIRDCSY
;
A
#
# COMPACT_ATOMS: atom_id res chain seq x y z
N MET A 1 3.68 -21.18 6.28
CA MET A 1 3.03 -21.43 4.97
C MET A 1 1.62 -21.95 5.18
N LEU A 2 1.43 -22.95 6.05
CA LEU A 2 0.11 -23.50 6.38
C LEU A 2 -0.88 -22.43 6.86
N TYR A 3 -0.42 -21.46 7.67
CA TYR A 3 -1.29 -20.36 8.10
C TYR A 3 -1.79 -19.51 6.92
N ILE A 4 -0.91 -19.16 5.97
CA ILE A 4 -1.29 -18.37 4.79
C ILE A 4 -2.27 -19.18 3.91
N LEU A 5 -2.08 -20.50 3.81
CA LEU A 5 -3.03 -21.37 3.13
C LEU A 5 -4.39 -21.39 3.85
N PHE A 6 -4.39 -21.43 5.18
CA PHE A 6 -5.61 -21.32 5.98
C PHE A 6 -6.35 -20.00 5.73
N SER A 7 -5.63 -18.87 5.76
CA SER A 7 -6.15 -17.55 5.40
C SER A 7 -6.77 -17.56 4.00
N LEU A 8 -6.08 -18.17 3.02
CA LEU A 8 -6.58 -18.29 1.65
C LEU A 8 -7.88 -19.09 1.57
N VAL A 9 -7.96 -20.23 2.26
CA VAL A 9 -9.16 -21.09 2.28
C VAL A 9 -10.36 -20.37 2.87
N ILE A 10 -10.16 -19.50 3.86
CA ILE A 10 -11.24 -18.72 4.49
C ILE A 10 -11.62 -17.50 3.65
N LEU A 11 -10.65 -16.70 3.23
CA LEU A 11 -10.91 -15.38 2.64
C LEU A 11 -11.26 -15.46 1.15
N PHE A 12 -10.82 -16.49 0.43
CA PHE A 12 -11.23 -16.70 -0.96
C PHE A 12 -12.76 -16.80 -1.11
N PRO A 13 -13.47 -17.69 -0.38
CA PRO A 13 -14.93 -17.74 -0.42
C PRO A 13 -15.59 -16.42 -0.07
N VAL A 14 -15.11 -15.75 0.98
CA VAL A 14 -15.70 -14.51 1.50
C VAL A 14 -15.66 -13.41 0.44
N LEU A 15 -14.48 -13.13 -0.11
CA LEU A 15 -14.31 -12.09 -1.12
C LEU A 15 -15.06 -12.44 -2.42
N ALA A 16 -15.02 -13.69 -2.87
CA ALA A 16 -15.78 -14.11 -4.06
C ALA A 16 -17.30 -14.01 -3.85
N GLY A 17 -17.79 -14.30 -2.63
CA GLY A 17 -19.20 -14.22 -2.23
C GLY A 17 -19.73 -12.79 -2.27
N PHE A 18 -19.07 -11.87 -1.55
CA PHE A 18 -19.40 -10.43 -1.61
C PHE A 18 -19.25 -9.86 -3.01
N GLY A 19 -18.23 -10.29 -3.75
CA GLY A 19 -18.04 -9.94 -5.14
C GLY A 19 -19.22 -10.28 -6.04
N SER A 20 -19.78 -11.48 -5.88
CA SER A 20 -20.94 -11.93 -6.65
C SER A 20 -22.20 -11.13 -6.31
N LEU A 21 -22.37 -10.75 -5.04
CA LEU A 21 -23.43 -9.83 -4.64
C LEU A 21 -23.26 -8.46 -5.30
N THR A 22 -22.04 -7.92 -5.30
CA THR A 22 -21.72 -6.65 -5.96
C THR A 22 -21.99 -6.68 -7.47
N GLU A 23 -21.70 -7.80 -8.14
CA GLU A 23 -21.99 -7.96 -9.57
C GLU A 23 -23.48 -7.81 -9.90
N ILE A 24 -24.39 -8.15 -8.97
CA ILE A 24 -25.83 -7.98 -9.16
C ILE A 24 -26.21 -6.49 -9.22
N PHE A 25 -25.61 -5.66 -8.37
CA PHE A 25 -25.94 -4.24 -8.26
C PHE A 25 -25.17 -3.35 -9.26
N VAL A 26 -23.91 -3.69 -9.53
CA VAL A 26 -23.00 -2.83 -10.30
C VAL A 26 -22.75 -3.38 -11.71
N GLY A 27 -23.09 -4.63 -11.96
CA GLY A 27 -22.78 -5.35 -13.19
C GLY A 27 -21.43 -6.08 -13.09
N LYS A 28 -21.08 -6.82 -14.15
CA LYS A 28 -19.85 -7.62 -14.20
C LYS A 28 -18.67 -6.77 -14.64
N PHE A 29 -17.53 -6.90 -13.97
CA PHE A 29 -16.30 -6.25 -14.42
C PHE A 29 -15.77 -6.94 -15.67
N PHE A 30 -15.54 -8.25 -15.58
CA PHE A 30 -15.26 -9.14 -16.69
C PHE A 30 -15.74 -10.56 -16.33
N LYS A 31 -15.58 -11.53 -17.23
CA LYS A 31 -16.03 -12.91 -17.00
C LYS A 31 -14.96 -13.70 -16.23
N GLY A 32 -15.31 -14.28 -15.09
CA GLY A 32 -14.42 -15.14 -14.30
C GLY A 32 -14.62 -14.99 -12.80
N ILE A 33 -14.05 -15.89 -12.00
CA ILE A 33 -14.10 -15.82 -10.54
C ILE A 33 -13.19 -14.70 -10.01
N SER A 34 -12.11 -14.35 -10.73
CA SER A 34 -11.25 -13.23 -10.33
C SER A 34 -11.97 -11.89 -10.37
N SER A 35 -12.90 -11.66 -11.31
CA SER A 35 -13.77 -10.47 -11.35
C SER A 35 -14.52 -10.30 -10.02
N LYS A 36 -15.16 -11.37 -9.57
CA LYS A 36 -15.88 -11.40 -8.29
C LYS A 36 -14.93 -11.12 -7.13
N ILE A 37 -13.78 -11.77 -7.05
CA ILE A 37 -12.83 -11.55 -5.96
C ILE A 37 -12.39 -10.07 -5.87
N PHE A 38 -12.05 -9.43 -7.00
CA PHE A 38 -11.63 -8.03 -6.99
C PHE A 38 -12.77 -7.06 -6.63
N LEU A 39 -13.99 -7.34 -7.07
CA LEU A 39 -15.18 -6.58 -6.64
C LEU A 39 -15.50 -6.82 -5.16
N GLY A 40 -15.21 -8.01 -4.65
CA GLY A 40 -15.29 -8.35 -3.24
C GLY A 40 -14.31 -7.56 -2.39
N ILE A 41 -13.05 -7.49 -2.81
CA ILE A 41 -12.02 -6.67 -2.18
C ILE A 41 -12.46 -5.20 -2.13
N LEU A 42 -12.93 -4.66 -3.27
CA LEU A 42 -13.41 -3.28 -3.35
C LEU A 42 -14.53 -3.00 -2.35
N ILE A 43 -15.59 -3.82 -2.34
CA ILE A 43 -16.76 -3.55 -1.51
C ILE A 43 -16.49 -3.77 -0.02
N VAL A 44 -15.74 -4.81 0.33
CA VAL A 44 -15.42 -5.14 1.72
C VAL A 44 -14.45 -4.10 2.30
N ALA A 45 -13.44 -3.67 1.55
CA ALA A 45 -12.53 -2.61 2.00
C ALA A 45 -13.27 -1.28 2.21
N THR A 46 -14.15 -0.90 1.28
CA THR A 46 -14.97 0.33 1.40
C THR A 46 -15.89 0.24 2.61
N PHE A 47 -16.54 -0.91 2.82
CA PHE A 47 -17.38 -1.15 3.98
C PHE A 47 -16.62 -1.07 5.30
N TYR A 48 -15.40 -1.63 5.39
CA TYR A 48 -14.59 -1.52 6.60
C TYR A 48 -14.16 -0.08 6.90
N VAL A 49 -13.90 0.75 5.89
CA VAL A 49 -13.65 2.17 6.10
C VAL A 49 -14.88 2.86 6.70
N GLU A 50 -16.08 2.56 6.21
CA GLU A 50 -17.33 3.12 6.74
C GLU A 50 -17.59 2.68 8.19
N ILE A 51 -17.44 1.39 8.48
CA ILE A 51 -17.70 0.84 9.83
C ILE A 51 -16.66 1.32 10.85
N ALA A 52 -15.41 1.50 10.45
CA ALA A 52 -14.33 1.90 11.35
C ALA A 52 -14.59 3.23 12.08
N TYR A 53 -15.41 4.14 11.51
CA TYR A 53 -15.85 5.35 12.21
C TYR A 53 -16.63 5.06 13.50
N PHE A 54 -17.39 3.97 13.49
CA PHE A 54 -18.36 3.65 14.53
C PHE A 54 -17.89 2.53 15.44
N LEU A 55 -17.19 1.53 14.90
CA LEU A 55 -16.82 0.32 15.63
C LEU A 55 -15.37 -0.09 15.30
N PRO A 56 -14.64 -0.66 16.27
CA PRO A 56 -13.35 -1.27 15.99
C PRO A 56 -13.51 -2.47 15.06
N LEU A 57 -12.52 -2.70 14.19
CA LEU A 57 -12.48 -3.83 13.26
C LEU A 57 -12.01 -5.11 13.97
N ASN A 58 -12.74 -5.48 15.02
CA ASN A 58 -12.40 -6.56 15.93
C ASN A 58 -12.90 -7.93 15.45
N ILE A 59 -12.60 -8.96 16.24
CA ILE A 59 -12.97 -10.35 15.95
C ILE A 59 -14.48 -10.57 15.71
N TYR A 60 -15.36 -9.82 16.37
CA TYR A 60 -16.80 -10.00 16.21
C TYR A 60 -17.27 -9.56 14.83
N LEU A 61 -16.76 -8.42 14.35
CA LEU A 61 -17.05 -7.94 13.00
C LEU A 61 -16.44 -8.88 11.96
N GLU A 62 -15.22 -9.35 12.17
CA GLU A 62 -14.54 -10.29 11.29
C GLU A 62 -15.35 -11.59 11.13
N VAL A 63 -15.77 -12.22 12.23
CA VAL A 63 -16.60 -13.45 12.20
C VAL A 63 -17.92 -13.20 11.47
N PHE A 64 -18.55 -12.05 11.68
CA PHE A 64 -19.79 -11.68 11.01
C PHE A 64 -19.61 -11.57 9.49
N ILE A 65 -18.58 -10.84 9.04
CA ILE A 65 -18.28 -10.67 7.61
C ILE A 65 -17.89 -12.00 6.96
N ILE A 66 -17.07 -12.81 7.62
CA ILE A 66 -16.70 -14.15 7.11
C ILE A 66 -17.96 -15.02 6.95
N SER A 67 -18.85 -15.01 7.95
CA SER A 67 -20.07 -15.81 7.92
C SER A 67 -20.98 -15.43 6.74
N ILE A 68 -21.22 -14.13 6.55
CA ILE A 68 -22.03 -13.63 5.42
C ILE A 68 -21.36 -13.98 4.09
N GLY A 69 -20.06 -13.70 3.95
CA GLY A 69 -19.33 -13.98 2.72
C GLY A 69 -19.35 -15.46 2.34
N PHE A 70 -19.23 -16.35 3.32
CA PHE A 70 -19.32 -17.79 3.11
C PHE A 70 -20.72 -18.25 2.71
N ILE A 71 -21.77 -17.71 3.34
CA ILE A 71 -23.16 -17.97 2.94
C ILE A 71 -23.39 -17.53 1.50
N LEU A 72 -22.93 -16.34 1.12
CA LEU A 72 -23.04 -15.83 -0.26
C LEU A 72 -22.27 -16.73 -1.25
N PHE A 73 -21.08 -17.20 -0.89
CA PHE A 73 -20.29 -18.11 -1.72
C PHE A 73 -21.04 -19.41 -2.03
N LEU A 74 -21.68 -20.00 -1.02
CA LEU A 74 -22.50 -21.20 -1.18
C LEU A 74 -23.78 -20.91 -1.97
N HIS A 75 -24.46 -19.81 -1.66
CA HIS A 75 -25.69 -19.38 -2.34
C HIS A 75 -25.48 -19.23 -3.86
N PHE A 76 -24.41 -18.55 -4.27
CA PHE A 76 -24.05 -18.38 -5.68
C PHE A 76 -23.32 -19.58 -6.29
N LYS A 77 -23.11 -20.67 -5.53
CA LYS A 77 -22.48 -21.93 -5.99
C LYS A 77 -21.08 -21.72 -6.60
N LEU A 78 -20.32 -20.76 -6.08
CA LEU A 78 -19.02 -20.35 -6.63
C LEU A 78 -17.94 -21.44 -6.54
N TRP A 79 -18.11 -22.39 -5.63
CA TRP A 79 -17.27 -23.60 -5.56
C TRP A 79 -17.27 -24.40 -6.87
N LYS A 80 -18.37 -24.39 -7.63
CA LYS A 80 -18.44 -25.05 -8.95
C LYS A 80 -17.58 -24.34 -9.98
N GLU A 81 -17.67 -23.00 -10.03
CA GLU A 81 -16.84 -22.18 -10.92
C GLU A 81 -15.35 -22.34 -10.59
N PHE A 82 -15.02 -22.31 -9.29
CA PHE A 82 -13.65 -22.53 -8.83
C PHE A 82 -13.14 -23.93 -9.17
N TRP A 83 -13.96 -24.97 -8.99
CA TRP A 83 -13.59 -26.34 -9.33
C TRP A 83 -13.29 -26.52 -10.83
N ILE A 84 -14.09 -25.89 -11.69
CA ILE A 84 -13.84 -25.86 -13.14
C ILE A 84 -12.52 -25.16 -13.43
N PHE A 85 -12.27 -24.00 -12.81
CA PHE A 85 -11.01 -23.27 -12.94
C PHE A 85 -9.80 -24.12 -12.55
N ILE A 86 -9.87 -24.79 -11.39
CA ILE A 86 -8.79 -25.67 -10.90
C ILE A 86 -8.56 -26.83 -11.85
N LYS A 87 -9.61 -27.53 -12.30
CA LYS A 87 -9.48 -28.64 -13.25
C LYS A 87 -8.73 -28.23 -14.53
N LEU A 88 -8.98 -27.03 -15.03
CA LEU A 88 -8.34 -26.52 -16.23
C LEU A 88 -6.88 -26.08 -16.01
N ASN A 89 -6.52 -25.64 -14.80
CA ASN A 89 -5.24 -24.95 -14.54
C ASN A 89 -4.37 -25.57 -13.43
N TYR A 90 -4.73 -26.75 -12.91
CA TYR A 90 -4.17 -27.28 -11.65
C TYR A 90 -2.64 -27.28 -11.58
N ARG A 91 -1.92 -27.63 -12.67
CA ARG A 91 -0.46 -27.71 -12.67
C ARG A 91 0.19 -26.36 -12.38
N ILE A 92 -0.14 -25.35 -13.20
CA ILE A 92 0.44 -24.02 -13.08
C ILE A 92 -0.05 -23.36 -11.79
N PHE A 93 -1.35 -23.47 -11.50
CA PHE A 93 -1.94 -22.90 -10.30
C PHE A 93 -1.29 -23.44 -9.01
N SER A 94 -1.12 -24.76 -8.89
CA SER A 94 -0.55 -25.36 -7.68
C SER A 94 0.91 -24.98 -7.47
N ILE A 95 1.73 -25.03 -8.53
CA ILE A 95 3.16 -24.67 -8.45
C ILE A 95 3.32 -23.21 -8.00
N PHE A 96 2.62 -22.27 -8.66
CA PHE A 96 2.73 -20.86 -8.31
C PHE A 96 2.12 -20.55 -6.95
N THR A 97 1.05 -21.23 -6.55
CA THR A 97 0.49 -21.06 -5.19
C THR A 97 1.50 -21.48 -4.13
N ILE A 98 2.18 -22.61 -4.30
CA ILE A 98 3.23 -23.05 -3.36
C ILE A 98 4.37 -22.02 -3.28
N ILE A 99 4.80 -21.49 -4.43
CA ILE A 99 5.82 -20.42 -4.49
C ILE A 99 5.35 -19.18 -3.72
N ILE A 100 4.11 -18.72 -3.95
CA ILE A 100 3.55 -17.56 -3.26
C ILE A 100 3.50 -17.80 -1.74
N LEU A 101 3.03 -18.97 -1.30
CA LEU A 101 2.98 -19.32 0.12
C LEU A 101 4.37 -19.33 0.76
N LEU A 102 5.36 -19.86 0.04
CA LEU A 102 6.75 -19.89 0.49
C LEU A 102 7.30 -18.47 0.63
N PHE A 103 7.20 -17.64 -0.40
CA PHE A 103 7.66 -16.25 -0.35
C PHE A 103 6.93 -15.45 0.72
N GLY A 104 5.62 -15.63 0.90
CA GLY A 104 4.83 -14.94 1.93
C GLY A 104 5.21 -15.33 3.36
N SER A 105 5.87 -16.48 3.53
CA SER A 105 6.35 -16.93 4.84
C SER A 105 7.66 -16.27 5.30
N PHE A 106 8.36 -15.54 4.42
CA PHE A 106 9.58 -14.81 4.78
C PHE A 106 9.33 -13.63 5.73
N TYR A 107 10.42 -13.16 6.35
CA TYR A 107 10.41 -11.96 7.17
C TYR A 107 10.08 -10.72 6.33
N PRO A 108 9.25 -9.80 6.83
CA PRO A 108 9.04 -8.50 6.20
C PRO A 108 10.32 -7.66 6.33
N PHE A 109 10.77 -7.01 5.26
CA PHE A 109 11.98 -6.19 5.28
C PHE A 109 11.75 -4.75 4.79
N ILE A 110 10.52 -4.40 4.41
CA ILE A 110 10.15 -3.05 3.99
C ILE A 110 10.02 -2.18 5.25
N LEU A 111 10.77 -1.08 5.34
CA LEU A 111 10.81 -0.23 6.54
C LEU A 111 9.44 0.27 6.99
N ASP A 112 8.57 0.66 6.06
CA ASP A 112 7.22 1.15 6.33
C ASP A 112 6.35 0.10 7.08
N HIS A 113 6.73 -1.19 7.02
CA HIS A 113 6.15 -2.25 7.85
C HIS A 113 6.24 -1.93 9.34
N PHE A 114 7.43 -1.54 9.77
CA PHE A 114 7.74 -1.18 11.14
C PHE A 114 7.30 0.25 11.46
N GLY A 115 7.31 1.14 10.46
CA GLY A 115 6.87 2.51 10.62
C GLY A 115 5.39 2.63 10.94
N TYR A 116 4.52 2.35 9.97
CA TYR A 116 3.09 2.64 10.11
C TYR A 116 2.14 1.55 9.61
N TYR A 117 2.58 0.56 8.81
CA TYR A 117 1.66 -0.49 8.32
C TYR A 117 1.08 -1.30 9.47
N VAL A 118 1.94 -1.92 10.31
CA VAL A 118 1.48 -2.72 11.45
C VAL A 118 0.78 -1.85 12.51
N PRO A 119 1.32 -0.68 12.92
CA PRO A 119 0.62 0.22 13.83
C PRO A 119 -0.78 0.62 13.37
N THR A 120 -0.94 0.98 12.09
CA THR A 120 -2.25 1.36 11.52
C THR A 120 -3.25 0.23 11.66
N VAL A 121 -2.84 -0.99 11.30
CA VAL A 121 -3.71 -2.17 11.41
C VAL A 121 -4.13 -2.44 12.86
N LYS A 122 -3.19 -2.32 13.82
CA LYS A 122 -3.49 -2.47 15.25
C LYS A 122 -4.51 -1.44 15.73
N TRP A 123 -4.30 -0.16 15.45
CA TRP A 123 -5.22 0.92 15.82
C TRP A 123 -6.63 0.70 15.27
N LEU A 124 -6.74 0.32 14.00
CA LEU A 124 -8.03 0.03 13.36
C LEU A 124 -8.74 -1.19 13.98
N SER A 125 -7.99 -2.23 14.34
CA SER A 125 -8.56 -3.45 14.95
C SER A 125 -9.01 -3.25 16.40
N GLU A 126 -8.28 -2.46 17.20
CA GLU A 126 -8.57 -2.27 18.62
C GLU A 126 -9.56 -1.12 18.88
N PHE A 127 -9.43 0.00 18.16
CA PHE A 127 -10.19 1.23 18.43
C PHE A 127 -11.05 1.70 17.24
N GLY A 128 -10.77 1.20 16.03
CA GLY A 128 -11.38 1.71 14.81
C GLY A 128 -10.67 2.97 14.34
N LEU A 129 -11.42 3.87 13.69
CA LEU A 129 -10.89 5.15 13.24
C LEU A 129 -10.81 6.12 14.41
N VAL A 130 -9.61 6.62 14.69
CA VAL A 130 -9.37 7.54 15.80
C VAL A 130 -9.15 8.96 15.28
N LYS A 131 -9.87 9.91 15.87
CA LYS A 131 -9.87 11.31 15.47
C LYS A 131 -8.53 11.98 15.77
N GLY A 132 -7.94 12.68 14.81
CA GLY A 132 -6.66 13.38 15.01
C GLY A 132 -5.51 12.45 15.42
N ILE A 133 -5.56 11.17 15.06
CA ILE A 133 -4.52 10.18 15.38
C ILE A 133 -3.13 10.60 14.88
N SER A 134 -3.06 11.44 13.84
CA SER A 134 -1.80 12.02 13.36
C SER A 134 -1.09 12.93 14.37
N ASN A 135 -1.75 13.31 15.47
CA ASN A 135 -1.09 14.03 16.57
C ASN A 135 -0.23 13.12 17.44
N LEU A 136 -0.47 11.80 17.46
CA LEU A 136 0.40 10.84 18.16
C LEU A 136 1.65 10.49 17.34
N ASP A 137 1.44 10.25 16.06
CA ASP A 137 2.44 9.92 15.07
C ASP A 137 1.87 10.36 13.73
N LEU A 138 2.57 11.27 13.06
CA LEU A 138 2.10 11.88 11.83
C LEU A 138 1.80 10.83 10.74
N LEU A 139 2.56 9.74 10.69
CA LEU A 139 2.41 8.66 9.71
C LEU A 139 1.16 7.80 9.95
N LEU A 140 0.60 7.79 11.16
CA LEU A 140 -0.70 7.15 11.40
C LEU A 140 -1.84 7.87 10.68
N GLY A 141 -1.64 9.12 10.23
CA GLY A 141 -2.54 9.78 9.28
C GLY A 141 -2.62 9.07 7.91
N GLN A 142 -1.60 8.29 7.55
CA GLN A 142 -1.45 7.61 6.26
C GLN A 142 -2.24 6.27 6.19
N MET A 143 -3.47 6.23 6.70
CA MET A 143 -4.29 5.00 6.67
C MET A 143 -4.83 4.71 5.27
N SER A 144 -4.23 3.76 4.55
CA SER A 144 -4.72 3.31 3.24
C SER A 144 -5.98 2.47 3.36
N PHE A 145 -6.85 2.46 2.33
CA PHE A 145 -8.00 1.53 2.27
C PHE A 145 -7.59 0.05 2.35
N TRP A 146 -6.34 -0.27 1.99
CA TRP A 146 -5.80 -1.61 2.13
C TRP A 146 -5.59 -1.99 3.60
N HIS A 147 -5.13 -1.07 4.45
CA HIS A 147 -4.98 -1.33 5.89
C HIS A 147 -6.32 -1.58 6.59
N PHE A 148 -7.42 -0.96 6.13
CA PHE A 148 -8.76 -1.28 6.66
C PHE A 148 -9.17 -2.70 6.32
N LEU A 149 -8.85 -3.17 5.11
CA LEU A 149 -9.11 -4.55 4.71
C LEU A 149 -8.27 -5.53 5.52
N GLU A 150 -7.00 -5.21 5.76
CA GLU A 150 -6.11 -6.03 6.59
C GLU A 150 -6.57 -6.07 8.05
N ALA A 151 -6.92 -4.92 8.63
CA ALA A 151 -7.43 -4.84 10.00
C ALA A 151 -8.76 -5.60 10.19
N GLY A 152 -9.65 -5.55 9.20
CA GLY A 152 -10.89 -6.33 9.25
C GLY A 152 -10.70 -7.85 9.21
N PHE A 153 -9.50 -8.33 8.88
CA PHE A 153 -9.17 -9.76 8.81
C PHE A 153 -7.99 -10.16 9.72
N SER A 154 -7.44 -9.24 10.52
CA SER A 154 -6.21 -9.46 11.28
C SER A 154 -6.39 -10.25 12.58
N ASN A 155 -7.63 -10.46 13.06
CA ASN A 155 -7.83 -11.05 14.38
C ASN A 155 -7.69 -12.58 14.34
N PHE A 156 -8.24 -13.23 13.31
CA PHE A 156 -8.22 -14.69 13.20
C PHE A 156 -7.86 -15.19 11.80
N SER A 157 -8.44 -14.63 10.74
CA SER A 157 -8.26 -15.15 9.39
C SER A 157 -6.87 -14.84 8.82
N ASP A 158 -6.25 -13.72 9.19
CA ASP A 158 -4.91 -13.30 8.74
C ASP A 158 -4.09 -12.66 9.87
N ILE A 159 -3.88 -13.39 10.97
CA ILE A 159 -3.11 -12.94 12.16
C ILE A 159 -1.73 -12.38 11.83
N TYR A 160 -1.08 -12.87 10.77
CA TYR A 160 0.27 -12.47 10.41
C TYR A 160 0.31 -11.36 9.33
N LEU A 161 -0.82 -10.74 8.99
CA LEU A 161 -0.90 -9.65 8.02
C LEU A 161 -0.26 -10.02 6.67
N ARG A 162 -0.66 -11.18 6.13
CA ARG A 162 -0.19 -11.74 4.85
C ARG A 162 -1.24 -11.66 3.74
N LEU A 163 -2.20 -10.76 3.86
CA LEU A 163 -3.23 -10.50 2.83
C LEU A 163 -2.63 -10.25 1.44
N ASN A 164 -1.44 -9.65 1.37
CA ASN A 164 -0.72 -9.48 0.10
C ASN A 164 -0.34 -10.80 -0.59
N ALA A 165 -0.05 -11.87 0.17
CA ALA A 165 0.16 -13.20 -0.41
C ALA A 165 -1.15 -13.75 -1.02
N LEU A 166 -2.29 -13.52 -0.36
CA LEU A 166 -3.60 -13.91 -0.88
C LEU A 166 -3.95 -13.14 -2.15
N LEU A 167 -3.72 -11.83 -2.16
CA LEU A 167 -3.87 -10.99 -3.35
C LEU A 167 -3.05 -11.55 -4.53
N MET A 168 -1.83 -12.00 -4.27
CA MET A 168 -0.97 -12.57 -5.30
C MET A 168 -1.54 -13.89 -5.86
N VAL A 169 -2.20 -14.71 -5.04
CA VAL A 169 -2.97 -15.87 -5.51
C VAL A 169 -4.19 -15.43 -6.33
N PHE A 170 -4.91 -14.38 -5.93
CA PHE A 170 -6.06 -13.88 -6.69
C PHE A 170 -5.65 -13.31 -8.05
N TYR A 171 -4.49 -12.66 -8.11
CA TYR A 171 -3.90 -12.21 -9.36
C TYR A 171 -3.42 -13.36 -10.24
N LEU A 172 -2.90 -14.45 -9.66
CA LEU A 172 -2.61 -15.69 -10.38
C LEU A 172 -3.89 -16.27 -11.03
N ILE A 173 -5.02 -16.28 -10.31
CA ILE A 173 -6.31 -16.71 -10.85
C ILE A 173 -6.68 -15.86 -12.07
N TYR A 174 -6.59 -14.54 -11.94
CA TYR A 174 -6.84 -13.61 -13.05
C TYR A 174 -6.01 -13.90 -14.29
N ILE A 175 -4.69 -14.08 -14.12
CA ILE A 175 -3.76 -14.34 -15.22
C ILE A 175 -4.13 -15.63 -15.96
N LEU A 176 -4.50 -16.67 -15.21
CA LEU A 176 -4.89 -17.96 -15.77
C LEU A 176 -6.26 -17.92 -16.45
N GLU A 177 -7.23 -17.20 -15.89
CA GLU A 177 -8.55 -17.00 -16.50
C GLU A 177 -8.47 -16.20 -17.81
N LYS A 178 -7.74 -15.07 -17.79
CA LYS A 178 -7.55 -14.22 -18.97
C LYS A 178 -6.53 -14.74 -19.96
N LYS A 179 -5.71 -15.73 -19.55
CA LYS A 179 -4.55 -16.21 -20.30
C LYS A 179 -3.58 -15.09 -20.66
N SER A 180 -3.50 -14.04 -19.83
CA SER A 180 -2.60 -12.91 -20.03
C SER A 180 -1.20 -13.25 -19.48
N TRP A 181 -0.51 -14.17 -20.16
CA TRP A 181 0.73 -14.78 -19.67
C TRP A 181 1.82 -13.77 -19.34
N PHE A 182 1.87 -12.65 -20.07
CA PHE A 182 2.92 -11.64 -19.89
C PHE A 182 3.04 -11.14 -18.44
N HIS A 183 1.93 -11.08 -17.70
CA HIS A 183 1.94 -10.67 -16.29
C HIS A 183 2.83 -11.56 -15.39
N PHE A 184 3.11 -12.81 -15.78
CA PHE A 184 4.05 -13.67 -15.05
C PHE A 184 5.46 -13.08 -14.99
N LEU A 185 5.89 -12.27 -15.97
CA LEU A 185 7.21 -11.62 -15.92
C LEU A 185 7.37 -10.67 -14.72
N PHE A 186 6.26 -10.18 -14.15
CA PHE A 186 6.28 -9.33 -12.97
C PHE A 186 6.33 -10.11 -11.65
N PHE A 187 5.96 -11.40 -11.65
CA PHE A 187 5.90 -12.22 -10.43
C PHE A 187 7.16 -12.14 -9.57
N PRO A 188 8.38 -12.30 -10.11
CA PRO A 188 9.59 -12.32 -9.29
C PRO A 188 9.74 -11.09 -8.41
N ILE A 189 9.41 -9.91 -8.95
CA ILE A 189 9.49 -8.64 -8.22
C ILE A 189 8.31 -8.49 -7.27
N LEU A 190 7.09 -8.83 -7.70
CA LEU A 190 5.88 -8.73 -6.87
C LEU A 190 5.95 -9.64 -5.63
N LEU A 191 6.61 -10.79 -5.73
CA LEU A 191 6.86 -11.72 -4.62
C LEU A 191 7.74 -11.12 -3.51
N LEU A 192 8.43 -9.99 -3.75
CA LEU A 192 9.21 -9.30 -2.71
C LEU A 192 8.36 -8.36 -1.83
N PHE A 193 7.09 -8.16 -2.16
CA PHE A 193 6.17 -7.30 -1.40
C PHE A 193 5.19 -8.09 -0.51
N ILE A 194 5.06 -9.41 -0.72
CA ILE A 194 4.00 -10.21 -0.10
C ILE A 194 4.22 -10.54 1.38
N GLN A 195 5.43 -10.29 1.91
CA GLN A 195 5.78 -10.53 3.31
C GLN A 195 5.25 -9.46 4.25
N SER A 196 4.87 -8.28 3.72
CA SER A 196 4.44 -7.13 4.51
C SER A 196 3.03 -6.68 4.10
N PRO A 197 2.28 -6.00 4.99
CA PRO A 197 1.01 -5.35 4.69
C PRO A 197 1.23 -4.05 3.89
N SER A 198 2.04 -4.11 2.83
CA SER A 198 2.38 -2.96 2.00
C SER A 198 1.25 -2.64 1.01
N PRO A 199 0.78 -1.38 0.92
CA PRO A 199 -0.14 -0.93 -0.11
C PRO A 199 0.51 -0.87 -1.51
N ASP A 200 1.81 -1.08 -1.66
CA ASP A 200 2.49 -1.03 -2.96
C ASP A 200 2.07 -2.16 -3.89
N LEU A 201 1.98 -3.39 -3.37
CA LEU A 201 1.54 -4.54 -4.13
C LEU A 201 0.11 -4.39 -4.69
N PRO A 202 -0.92 -4.08 -3.87
CA PRO A 202 -2.28 -3.93 -4.36
C PRO A 202 -2.37 -2.86 -5.44
N VAL A 203 -1.73 -1.70 -5.27
CA VAL A 203 -1.83 -0.68 -6.31
C VAL A 203 -1.16 -1.09 -7.62
N ILE A 204 -0.03 -1.81 -7.59
CA ILE A 204 0.60 -2.32 -8.82
C ILE A 204 -0.28 -3.38 -9.48
N VAL A 205 -0.77 -4.36 -8.71
CA VAL A 205 -1.62 -5.46 -9.20
C VAL A 205 -2.91 -4.92 -9.82
N PHE A 206 -3.65 -4.08 -9.11
CA PHE A 206 -4.89 -3.49 -9.63
C PHE A 206 -4.64 -2.60 -10.85
N SER A 207 -3.54 -1.82 -10.86
CA SER A 207 -3.19 -1.00 -12.03
C SER A 207 -2.91 -1.85 -13.26
N LEU A 208 -2.20 -2.96 -13.11
CA LEU A 208 -1.91 -3.89 -14.21
C LEU A 208 -3.19 -4.58 -14.71
N ILE A 209 -4.11 -4.95 -13.82
CA ILE A 209 -5.42 -5.51 -14.19
C ILE A 209 -6.22 -4.49 -14.99
N ILE A 210 -6.40 -3.28 -14.44
CA ILE A 210 -7.13 -2.19 -15.11
C ILE A 210 -6.54 -1.90 -16.48
N LEU A 211 -5.21 -1.82 -16.57
CA LEU A 211 -4.49 -1.60 -17.82
C LEU A 211 -4.79 -2.71 -18.85
N ASN A 212 -4.63 -3.98 -18.46
CA ASN A 212 -4.90 -5.10 -19.36
C ASN A 212 -6.36 -5.12 -19.82
N GLU A 213 -7.33 -4.90 -18.92
CA GLU A 213 -8.76 -4.84 -19.26
C GLU A 213 -9.08 -3.70 -20.24
N ILE A 214 -8.48 -2.52 -20.08
CA ILE A 214 -8.65 -1.40 -21.02
C ILE A 214 -8.07 -1.75 -22.40
N LEU A 215 -6.91 -2.41 -22.45
CA LEU A 215 -6.29 -2.85 -23.71
C LEU A 215 -7.10 -3.97 -24.39
N GLU A 216 -7.72 -4.86 -23.62
CA GLU A 216 -8.65 -5.89 -24.10
C GLU A 216 -10.02 -5.31 -24.53
N GLY A 217 -10.26 -4.01 -24.31
CA GLY A 217 -11.45 -3.31 -24.77
C GLY A 217 -12.66 -3.41 -23.83
N ASN A 218 -12.43 -3.54 -22.52
CA ASN A 218 -13.49 -3.57 -21.52
C ASN A 218 -14.33 -2.28 -21.55
N LYS A 219 -15.65 -2.44 -21.66
CA LYS A 219 -16.61 -1.34 -21.82
C LYS A 219 -17.26 -0.87 -20.51
N ASN A 220 -17.00 -1.54 -19.38
CA ASN A 220 -17.63 -1.20 -18.11
C ASN A 220 -16.93 -0.01 -17.43
N SER A 221 -17.21 1.20 -17.92
CA SER A 221 -16.63 2.46 -17.41
C SER A 221 -16.93 2.70 -15.93
N LYS A 222 -18.10 2.28 -15.44
CA LYS A 222 -18.50 2.44 -14.03
C LYS A 222 -17.53 1.71 -13.10
N ILE A 223 -17.25 0.43 -13.38
CA ILE A 223 -16.37 -0.38 -12.55
C ILE A 223 -14.90 0.00 -12.76
N LEU A 224 -14.47 0.26 -13.99
CA LEU A 224 -13.11 0.73 -14.28
C LEU A 224 -12.79 2.01 -13.50
N PHE A 225 -13.72 2.97 -13.49
CA PHE A 225 -13.53 4.21 -12.76
C PHE A 225 -13.58 3.99 -11.23
N ALA A 226 -14.51 3.17 -10.72
CA ALA A 226 -14.56 2.86 -9.30
C ALA A 226 -13.29 2.17 -8.78
N LEU A 227 -12.78 1.16 -9.50
CA LEU A 227 -11.53 0.48 -9.15
C LEU A 227 -10.32 1.41 -9.24
N SER A 228 -10.28 2.31 -10.23
CA SER A 228 -9.16 3.26 -10.33
C SER A 228 -9.15 4.29 -9.21
N VAL A 229 -10.31 4.76 -8.76
CA VAL A 229 -10.41 5.60 -7.56
C VAL A 229 -10.07 4.82 -6.29
N PHE A 230 -10.44 3.53 -6.20
CA PHE A 230 -10.03 2.66 -5.10
C PHE A 230 -8.50 2.51 -5.04
N VAL A 231 -7.82 2.31 -6.18
CA VAL A 231 -6.36 2.30 -6.27
C VAL A 231 -5.76 3.61 -5.76
N PHE A 232 -6.35 4.75 -6.12
CA PHE A 232 -5.95 6.05 -5.59
C PHE A 232 -6.17 6.17 -4.08
N ALA A 233 -7.28 5.65 -3.55
CA ALA A 233 -7.59 5.67 -2.12
C ALA A 233 -6.67 4.75 -1.29
N ILE A 234 -6.09 3.71 -1.91
CA ILE A 234 -5.01 2.92 -1.32
C ILE A 234 -3.72 3.75 -1.31
N LYS A 235 -3.34 4.34 -2.46
CA LYS A 235 -2.11 5.15 -2.55
C LYS A 235 -2.30 6.35 -3.49
N PRO A 236 -2.34 7.60 -2.97
CA PRO A 236 -2.60 8.79 -3.78
C PRO A 236 -1.58 9.05 -4.90
N THR A 237 -0.36 8.54 -4.79
CA THR A 237 0.67 8.63 -5.85
C THR A 237 0.29 7.87 -7.13
N MET A 238 -0.80 7.11 -7.11
CA MET A 238 -1.38 6.39 -8.25
C MET A 238 -2.41 7.22 -9.02
N ILE A 239 -2.39 8.54 -8.87
CA ILE A 239 -3.30 9.49 -9.55
C ILE A 239 -3.41 9.30 -11.07
N TRP A 240 -2.40 8.73 -11.71
CA TRP A 240 -2.45 8.43 -13.14
C TRP A 240 -3.56 7.41 -13.51
N VAL A 241 -3.91 6.48 -12.62
CA VAL A 241 -4.91 5.43 -12.88
C VAL A 241 -6.33 6.00 -13.02
N PRO A 242 -6.85 6.82 -12.08
CA PRO A 242 -8.16 7.44 -12.25
C PRO A 242 -8.19 8.43 -13.41
N ILE A 243 -7.12 9.21 -13.65
CA ILE A 243 -7.02 10.08 -14.84
C ILE A 243 -7.13 9.24 -16.12
N PHE A 244 -6.38 8.15 -16.20
CA PHE A 244 -6.39 7.26 -17.36
C PHE A 244 -7.78 6.67 -17.61
N CYS A 245 -8.45 6.15 -16.57
CA CYS A 245 -9.79 5.59 -16.68
C CYS A 245 -10.84 6.64 -17.05
N LEU A 246 -10.71 7.87 -16.54
CA LEU A 246 -11.58 9.00 -16.89
C LEU A 246 -11.43 9.37 -18.36
N LEU A 247 -10.19 9.57 -18.84
CA LEU A 247 -9.91 9.89 -20.24
C LEU A 247 -10.39 8.78 -21.18
N TYR A 248 -10.14 7.52 -20.83
CA TYR A 248 -10.62 6.37 -21.59
C TYR A 248 -12.16 6.35 -21.68
N SER A 249 -12.84 6.52 -20.54
CA SER A 249 -14.31 6.46 -20.47
C SER A 249 -14.98 7.58 -21.25
N ILE A 250 -14.42 8.79 -21.22
CA ILE A 250 -14.96 9.97 -21.92
C ILE A 250 -14.63 9.92 -23.42
N PHE A 251 -13.37 9.73 -23.79
CA PHE A 251 -12.92 9.94 -25.17
C PHE A 251 -12.88 8.68 -26.03
N VAL A 252 -12.79 7.49 -25.43
CA VAL A 252 -12.81 6.21 -26.17
C VAL A 252 -14.18 5.58 -26.09
N LEU A 253 -14.71 5.38 -24.87
CA LEU A 253 -16.01 4.74 -24.69
C LEU A 253 -17.20 5.70 -24.91
N LYS A 254 -16.99 7.02 -24.82
CA LYS A 254 -18.06 8.04 -24.89
C LYS A 254 -19.21 7.75 -23.90
N SER A 255 -18.84 7.32 -22.69
CA SER A 255 -19.79 6.96 -21.64
C SER A 255 -20.52 8.19 -21.09
N ASN A 256 -21.77 8.01 -20.66
CA ASN A 256 -22.50 9.03 -19.90
C ASN A 256 -21.84 9.24 -18.53
N LEU A 257 -21.67 10.50 -18.09
CA LEU A 257 -21.07 10.91 -16.82
C LEU A 257 -21.59 10.18 -15.57
N LYS A 258 -22.78 9.56 -15.63
CA LYS A 258 -23.26 8.65 -14.57
C LYS A 258 -22.26 7.55 -14.17
N PHE A 259 -21.30 7.18 -15.02
CA PHE A 259 -20.26 6.20 -14.68
C PHE A 259 -19.39 6.63 -13.48
N ILE A 260 -19.28 7.94 -13.23
CA ILE A 260 -18.40 8.53 -12.21
C ILE A 260 -18.94 8.32 -10.78
N ILE A 261 -20.26 8.14 -10.61
CA ILE A 261 -20.96 8.16 -9.31
C ILE A 261 -20.30 7.25 -8.28
N LEU A 262 -20.04 5.98 -8.63
CA LEU A 262 -19.47 5.01 -7.70
C LEU A 262 -18.04 5.40 -7.29
N GLY A 263 -17.24 5.88 -8.23
CA GLY A 263 -15.89 6.38 -7.92
C GLY A 263 -15.94 7.62 -7.02
N THR A 264 -16.86 8.55 -7.27
CA THR A 264 -17.01 9.74 -6.41
C THR A 264 -17.39 9.39 -4.97
N LEU A 265 -18.24 8.40 -4.74
CA LEU A 265 -18.58 7.95 -3.38
C LEU A 265 -17.34 7.44 -2.63
N ILE A 266 -16.52 6.62 -3.28
CA ILE A 266 -15.25 6.12 -2.72
C ILE A 266 -14.30 7.29 -2.43
N PHE A 267 -14.22 8.27 -3.34
CA PHE A 267 -13.37 9.45 -3.17
C PHE A 267 -13.82 10.34 -2.01
N ILE A 268 -15.13 10.55 -1.84
CA ILE A 268 -15.70 11.29 -0.71
C ILE A 268 -15.33 10.59 0.59
N LEU A 269 -15.49 9.27 0.67
CA LEU A 269 -15.13 8.49 1.84
C LEU A 269 -13.63 8.62 2.17
N PHE A 270 -12.77 8.62 1.15
CA PHE A 270 -11.33 8.87 1.31
C PHE A 270 -11.04 10.26 1.92
N ILE A 271 -11.71 11.31 1.43
CA ILE A 271 -11.57 12.68 1.96
C ILE A 271 -12.04 12.76 3.40
N LEU A 272 -13.24 12.25 3.70
CA LEU A 272 -13.81 12.26 5.05
C LEU A 272 -12.86 11.58 6.04
N LYS A 273 -12.27 10.45 5.63
CA LYS A 273 -11.34 9.70 6.46
C LYS A 273 -10.08 10.50 6.75
N ASN A 274 -9.49 11.16 5.76
CA ASN A 274 -8.31 12.00 5.98
C ASN A 274 -8.63 13.24 6.82
N LEU A 275 -9.78 13.89 6.62
CA LEU A 275 -10.21 15.00 7.48
C LEU A 275 -10.37 14.56 8.94
N TYR A 276 -10.86 13.35 9.17
CA TYR A 276 -11.04 12.80 10.50
C TYR A 276 -9.72 12.43 11.17
N THR A 277 -8.79 11.76 10.47
CA THR A 277 -7.53 11.28 11.05
C THR A 277 -6.41 12.32 11.05
N PHE A 278 -6.34 13.17 10.01
CA PHE A 278 -5.22 14.09 9.74
C PHE A 278 -5.63 15.57 9.72
N GLY A 279 -6.91 15.88 9.53
CA GLY A 279 -7.41 17.26 9.49
C GLY A 279 -7.34 17.95 8.12
N PHE A 280 -6.76 17.29 7.11
CA PHE A 280 -6.72 17.77 5.72
C PHE A 280 -7.24 16.72 4.73
N PRO A 281 -7.75 17.11 3.54
CA PRO A 281 -8.38 16.15 2.61
C PRO A 281 -7.44 15.08 2.05
N ILE A 282 -6.13 15.36 1.94
CA ILE A 282 -5.15 14.46 1.32
C ILE A 282 -3.86 14.49 2.15
N PHE A 283 -3.55 13.40 2.85
CA PHE A 283 -2.27 13.24 3.53
C PHE A 283 -1.10 13.13 2.53
N PRO A 284 0.10 13.69 2.81
CA PRO A 284 0.48 14.56 3.94
C PRO A 284 0.28 16.06 3.65
N VAL A 285 -0.52 16.41 2.65
CA VAL A 285 -0.57 17.77 2.10
C VAL A 285 -1.53 18.64 2.92
N SER A 286 -1.02 19.75 3.47
CA SER A 286 -1.78 20.73 4.25
C SER A 286 -2.52 21.76 3.37
N ILE A 287 -3.25 21.29 2.35
CA ILE A 287 -4.06 22.14 1.44
C ILE A 287 -5.53 22.04 1.86
N LEU A 288 -6.31 23.12 1.67
CA LEU A 288 -7.73 23.23 2.03
C LEU A 288 -7.96 23.03 3.55
N ASP A 289 -7.35 23.90 4.35
CA ASP A 289 -7.50 23.92 5.80
C ASP A 289 -8.92 24.34 6.21
N LEU A 290 -9.66 23.43 6.85
CA LEU A 290 -11.00 23.68 7.39
C LEU A 290 -10.97 24.17 8.85
N ASN A 291 -9.78 24.47 9.39
CA ASN A 291 -9.55 24.86 10.78
C ASN A 291 -10.12 23.88 11.80
N LEU A 292 -9.96 22.58 11.52
CA LEU A 292 -10.35 21.52 12.44
C LEU A 292 -9.46 21.56 13.70
N SER A 293 -10.05 21.42 14.88
CA SER A 293 -9.35 21.58 16.15
C SER A 293 -8.34 20.47 16.46
N TRP A 294 -8.39 19.35 15.72
CA TRP A 294 -7.51 18.20 15.88
C TRP A 294 -6.47 18.07 14.76
N LYS A 295 -6.27 19.10 13.93
CA LYS A 295 -5.21 19.09 12.93
C LYS A 295 -3.82 19.12 13.61
N PRO A 296 -2.81 18.45 13.03
CA PRO A 296 -1.43 18.54 13.50
C PRO A 296 -0.91 19.96 13.61
N ASN A 297 0.06 20.15 14.49
CA ASN A 297 0.75 21.42 14.67
C ASN A 297 1.45 21.85 13.36
N ALA A 298 1.40 23.14 13.06
CA ALA A 298 1.93 23.71 11.83
C ALA A 298 3.45 23.53 11.68
N GLU A 299 4.19 23.53 12.79
CA GLU A 299 5.64 23.29 12.80
C GLU A 299 5.96 21.84 12.43
N LEU A 300 5.26 20.86 12.98
CA LEU A 300 5.43 19.45 12.59
C LEU A 300 5.10 19.21 11.11
N LEU A 301 4.03 19.85 10.59
CA LEU A 301 3.70 19.77 9.16
C LEU A 301 4.80 20.37 8.28
N LYS A 302 5.37 21.51 8.72
CA LYS A 302 6.49 22.15 8.04
C LYS A 302 7.73 21.26 8.05
N LEU A 303 8.10 20.71 9.20
CA LEU A 303 9.24 19.78 9.35
C LEU A 303 9.06 18.53 8.48
N SER A 304 7.86 17.95 8.47
CA SER A 304 7.54 16.80 7.61
C SER A 304 7.69 17.13 6.13
N SER A 305 7.19 18.30 5.69
CA SER A 305 7.35 18.77 4.32
C SER A 305 8.82 19.03 3.96
N GLU A 306 9.60 19.61 4.86
CA GLU A 306 11.03 19.86 4.64
C GLU A 306 11.82 18.54 4.57
N THR A 307 11.51 17.58 5.43
CA THR A 307 12.07 16.21 5.38
C THR A 307 11.70 15.50 4.09
N ALA A 308 10.47 15.67 3.57
CA ALA A 308 10.07 15.08 2.29
C ALA A 308 10.87 15.65 1.11
N ILE A 309 11.21 16.94 1.15
CA ILE A 309 12.08 17.60 0.17
C ILE A 309 13.51 17.09 0.30
N GLN A 310 14.07 17.02 1.52
CA GLN A 310 15.42 16.50 1.75
C GLN A 310 15.57 15.04 1.31
N LYS A 311 14.55 14.21 1.54
CA LYS A 311 14.49 12.81 1.07
C LYS A 311 14.55 12.67 -0.46
N THR A 312 14.19 13.71 -1.22
CA THR A 312 14.39 13.74 -2.68
C THR A 312 15.86 13.57 -3.04
N TYR A 313 16.76 14.10 -2.22
CA TYR A 313 18.20 14.02 -2.38
C TYR A 313 18.86 13.12 -1.34
N ASP A 314 18.13 12.13 -0.85
CA ASP A 314 18.61 11.18 0.17
C ASP A 314 19.21 11.83 1.43
N MET A 315 18.67 12.98 1.84
CA MET A 315 19.15 13.76 3.00
C MET A 315 20.59 14.27 2.85
N GLN A 316 21.18 14.28 1.64
CA GLN A 316 22.55 14.75 1.40
C GLN A 316 22.70 16.27 1.53
N TYR A 317 21.62 17.02 1.35
CA TYR A 317 21.60 18.48 1.38
C TYR A 317 20.60 19.00 2.41
N SER A 318 20.96 20.10 3.07
CA SER A 318 20.05 20.80 3.97
C SER A 318 18.96 21.55 3.18
N ILE A 319 17.85 21.87 3.84
CA ILE A 319 16.76 22.63 3.18
C ILE A 319 17.23 24.00 2.68
N ALA A 320 18.13 24.65 3.41
CA ALA A 320 18.70 25.94 3.02
C ALA A 320 19.53 25.82 1.73
N GLN A 321 20.30 24.73 1.59
CA GLN A 321 21.05 24.44 0.36
C GLN A 321 20.11 24.17 -0.81
N ILE A 322 19.09 23.32 -0.62
CA ILE A 322 18.13 22.98 -1.69
C ILE A 322 17.39 24.22 -2.18
N ARG A 323 17.00 25.14 -1.27
CA ARG A 323 16.36 26.41 -1.64
C ARG A 323 17.27 27.36 -2.41
N SER A 324 18.60 27.21 -2.29
CA SER A 324 19.59 28.00 -3.04
C SER A 324 19.95 27.41 -4.41
N PHE A 325 19.46 26.21 -4.74
CA PHE A 325 19.76 25.56 -6.01
C PHE A 325 19.16 26.33 -7.20
N SER A 326 19.95 26.49 -8.25
CA SER A 326 19.40 26.83 -9.56
C SER A 326 18.57 25.67 -10.11
N THR A 327 17.73 25.92 -11.12
CA THR A 327 16.99 24.86 -11.82
C THR A 327 17.92 23.77 -12.36
N PHE A 328 19.14 24.14 -12.77
CA PHE A 328 20.14 23.19 -13.24
C PHE A 328 20.70 22.33 -12.09
N ASP A 329 21.01 22.95 -10.96
CA ASP A 329 21.50 22.22 -9.78
C ASP A 329 20.45 21.24 -9.26
N TYR A 330 19.17 21.63 -9.27
CA TYR A 330 18.06 20.78 -8.88
C TYR A 330 18.03 19.47 -9.68
N ILE A 331 18.20 19.57 -11.01
CA ILE A 331 18.21 18.44 -11.94
C ILE A 331 19.51 17.64 -11.80
N LYS A 332 20.67 18.31 -11.81
CA LYS A 332 21.98 17.67 -11.71
C LYS A 332 22.09 16.85 -10.42
N ASN A 333 21.77 17.44 -9.29
CA ASN A 333 21.88 16.78 -7.99
C ASN A 333 20.89 15.62 -7.84
N TRP A 334 19.78 15.64 -8.58
CA TRP A 334 18.82 14.52 -8.60
C TRP A 334 19.36 13.32 -9.39
N PHE A 335 20.15 13.56 -10.44
CA PHE A 335 20.81 12.52 -11.22
C PHE A 335 22.11 12.00 -10.60
N VAL A 336 22.80 12.79 -9.75
CA VAL A 336 24.12 12.44 -9.19
C VAL A 336 24.02 11.81 -7.79
N LEU A 337 22.83 11.32 -7.40
CA LEU A 337 22.67 10.62 -6.11
C LEU A 337 23.46 9.31 -6.06
N ASP A 338 23.97 8.99 -4.87
CA ASP A 338 24.77 7.78 -4.68
C ASP A 338 23.95 6.48 -4.82
N GLY A 339 24.62 5.45 -5.34
CA GLY A 339 24.09 4.08 -5.40
C GLY A 339 22.98 3.86 -6.43
N ILE A 340 22.01 3.00 -6.08
CA ILE A 340 20.97 2.52 -7.02
C ILE A 340 20.01 3.65 -7.43
N LYS A 341 19.86 4.71 -6.63
CA LYS A 341 18.85 5.75 -6.82
C LYS A 341 19.07 6.53 -8.12
N SER A 342 20.30 6.95 -8.39
CA SER A 342 20.67 7.59 -9.65
C SER A 342 20.34 6.70 -10.86
N PHE A 343 20.69 5.41 -10.80
CA PHE A 343 20.37 4.47 -11.86
C PHE A 343 18.86 4.37 -12.13
N ILE A 344 18.03 4.35 -11.08
CA ILE A 344 16.57 4.35 -11.23
C ILE A 344 16.09 5.65 -11.88
N HIS A 345 16.62 6.82 -11.49
CA HIS A 345 16.25 8.10 -12.10
C HIS A 345 16.61 8.17 -13.59
N PHE A 346 17.84 7.77 -13.96
CA PHE A 346 18.25 7.69 -15.36
C PHE A 346 17.39 6.71 -16.15
N SER A 347 17.16 5.51 -15.60
CA SER A 347 16.32 4.49 -16.23
C SER A 347 14.89 4.98 -16.43
N PHE A 348 14.33 5.72 -15.46
CA PHE A 348 13.00 6.31 -15.56
C PHE A 348 12.90 7.29 -16.74
N ILE A 349 13.82 8.24 -16.83
CA ILE A 349 13.82 9.25 -17.90
C ILE A 349 14.02 8.62 -19.27
N PHE A 350 14.95 7.67 -19.38
CA PHE A 350 15.19 6.92 -20.60
C PHE A 350 13.94 6.13 -21.03
N LEU A 351 13.29 5.46 -20.07
CA LEU A 351 12.07 4.70 -20.31
C LEU A 351 10.90 5.60 -20.73
N MET A 352 10.77 6.78 -20.13
CA MET A 352 9.78 7.79 -20.52
C MET A 352 10.02 8.30 -21.96
N LEU A 353 11.27 8.49 -22.36
CA LEU A 353 11.61 8.87 -23.74
C LEU A 353 11.23 7.77 -24.74
N ILE A 354 11.59 6.51 -24.47
CA ILE A 354 11.19 5.36 -25.29
C ILE A 354 9.66 5.28 -25.38
N PHE A 355 8.98 5.42 -24.25
CA PHE A 355 7.53 5.33 -24.20
C PHE A 355 6.84 6.46 -24.98
N SER A 356 7.41 7.66 -24.95
CA SER A 356 6.94 8.79 -25.75
C SER A 356 7.04 8.49 -27.25
N ILE A 357 8.21 8.04 -27.71
CA ILE A 357 8.43 7.66 -29.12
C ILE A 357 7.46 6.54 -29.53
N TYR A 358 7.30 5.51 -28.69
CA TYR A 358 6.37 4.41 -28.96
C TYR A 358 4.91 4.88 -29.07
N THR A 359 4.49 5.77 -28.17
CA THR A 359 3.13 6.32 -28.14
C THR A 359 2.80 7.07 -29.42
N PHE A 360 3.69 7.96 -29.86
CA PHE A 360 3.51 8.72 -31.11
C PHE A 360 3.56 7.82 -32.34
N LYS A 361 4.37 6.76 -32.35
CA LYS A 361 4.40 5.78 -33.47
C LYS A 361 3.16 4.89 -33.54
N LYS A 362 2.55 4.50 -32.41
CA LYS A 362 1.43 3.56 -32.40
C LYS A 362 0.09 4.18 -32.78
N HIS A 363 -0.09 5.50 -32.64
CA HIS A 363 -1.32 6.23 -32.95
C HIS A 363 -2.62 5.63 -32.35
N LYS A 364 -2.53 4.91 -31.23
CA LYS A 364 -3.71 4.36 -30.52
C LYS A 364 -4.15 5.27 -29.37
N LYS A 365 -5.42 5.69 -29.38
CA LYS A 365 -5.99 6.59 -28.36
C LYS A 365 -5.75 6.15 -26.91
N PRO A 366 -5.97 4.88 -26.50
CA PRO A 366 -5.71 4.46 -25.11
C PRO A 366 -4.25 4.64 -24.69
N ILE A 367 -3.29 4.38 -25.60
CA ILE A 367 -1.86 4.54 -25.31
C ILE A 367 -1.52 6.02 -25.13
N TYR A 368 -2.13 6.89 -25.94
CA TYR A 368 -1.96 8.34 -25.81
C TYR A 368 -2.50 8.89 -24.48
N PHE A 369 -3.68 8.45 -24.06
CA PHE A 369 -4.24 8.85 -22.76
C PHE A 369 -3.46 8.31 -21.57
N LEU A 370 -2.91 7.10 -21.68
CA LEU A 370 -2.00 6.57 -20.68
C LEU A 370 -0.74 7.43 -20.55
N TRP A 371 -0.14 7.81 -21.69
CA TRP A 371 1.02 8.70 -21.72
C TRP A 371 0.73 10.06 -21.08
N ILE A 372 -0.39 10.71 -21.41
CA ILE A 372 -0.82 11.95 -20.75
C ILE A 372 -0.94 11.76 -19.24
N SER A 373 -1.57 10.67 -18.79
CA SER A 373 -1.81 10.40 -17.37
C SER A 373 -0.50 10.22 -16.59
N ILE A 374 0.47 9.50 -17.17
CA ILE A 374 1.80 9.31 -16.58
C ILE A 374 2.58 10.63 -16.56
N LEU A 375 2.47 11.45 -17.60
CA LEU A 375 3.11 12.76 -17.66
C LEU A 375 2.57 13.70 -16.56
N ILE A 376 1.25 13.75 -16.36
CA ILE A 376 0.63 14.51 -15.27
C ILE A 376 1.14 14.03 -13.92
N LYS A 377 1.14 12.71 -13.67
CA LYS A 377 1.70 12.14 -12.43
C LYS A 377 3.17 12.54 -12.24
N THR A 378 3.97 12.46 -13.29
CA THR A 378 5.40 12.77 -13.23
C THR A 378 5.62 14.21 -12.81
N ILE A 379 4.88 15.16 -13.41
CA ILE A 379 4.94 16.58 -13.04
C ILE A 379 4.54 16.76 -11.57
N LEU A 380 3.42 16.16 -11.14
CA LEU A 380 2.96 16.29 -9.75
C LEU A 380 3.99 15.76 -8.75
N ILE A 381 4.59 14.59 -8.99
CA ILE A 381 5.58 14.01 -8.08
C ILE A 381 6.85 14.87 -8.02
N LEU A 382 7.31 15.39 -9.16
CA LEU A 382 8.48 16.26 -9.20
C LEU A 382 8.27 17.56 -8.40
N LEU A 383 7.03 18.05 -8.30
CA LEU A 383 6.68 19.24 -7.52
C LEU A 383 6.63 18.98 -6.01
N PHE A 384 6.18 17.81 -5.57
CA PHE A 384 5.98 17.52 -4.14
C PHE A 384 7.18 16.82 -3.48
N SER A 385 7.70 15.75 -4.09
CA SER A 385 8.82 14.97 -3.57
C SER A 385 9.29 13.98 -4.63
N ALA A 386 10.40 14.28 -5.30
CA ALA A 386 10.91 13.49 -6.43
C ALA A 386 11.64 12.21 -5.98
N GLN A 387 11.05 11.46 -5.05
CA GLN A 387 11.60 10.19 -4.57
C GLN A 387 11.36 9.07 -5.59
N TYR A 388 12.39 8.27 -5.87
CA TYR A 388 12.34 7.15 -6.82
C TYR A 388 11.18 6.16 -6.55
N ARG A 389 10.82 5.95 -5.27
CA ARG A 389 9.75 4.99 -4.89
C ARG A 389 8.38 5.32 -5.47
N PHE A 390 8.10 6.59 -5.79
CA PHE A 390 6.83 7.02 -6.37
C PHE A 390 6.74 6.78 -7.88
N PHE A 391 7.86 6.39 -8.52
CA PHE A 391 7.93 6.07 -9.94
C PHE A 391 8.00 4.56 -10.23
N ILE A 392 8.18 3.71 -9.20
CA ILE A 392 8.37 2.25 -9.37
C ILE A 392 7.23 1.62 -10.19
N ASP A 393 5.97 2.00 -9.93
CA ASP A 393 4.82 1.47 -10.65
C ASP A 393 4.81 1.81 -12.15
N ILE A 394 5.39 2.96 -12.54
CA ILE A 394 5.48 3.38 -13.95
C ILE A 394 6.36 2.40 -14.75
N PHE A 395 7.40 1.83 -14.14
CA PHE A 395 8.22 0.82 -14.80
C PHE A 395 7.40 -0.40 -15.21
N PHE A 396 6.53 -0.90 -14.34
CA PHE A 396 5.64 -2.03 -14.65
C PHE A 396 4.70 -1.70 -15.82
N VAL A 397 4.11 -0.51 -15.80
CA VAL A 397 3.13 -0.05 -16.80
C VAL A 397 3.77 0.12 -18.18
N ILE A 398 4.91 0.82 -18.25
CA ILE A 398 5.59 1.04 -19.53
C ILE A 398 6.13 -0.29 -20.06
N PHE A 399 6.76 -1.12 -19.20
CA PHE A 399 7.24 -2.43 -19.62
C PHE A 399 6.11 -3.31 -20.17
N PHE A 400 4.94 -3.29 -19.52
CA PHE A 400 3.75 -3.97 -20.02
C PHE A 400 3.38 -3.50 -21.43
N ILE A 401 3.22 -2.19 -21.64
CA ILE A 401 2.76 -1.65 -22.92
C ILE A 401 3.75 -1.88 -24.07
N LEU A 402 5.05 -1.84 -23.78
CA LEU A 402 6.09 -2.06 -24.78
C LEU A 402 6.19 -3.52 -25.22
N PHE A 403 5.95 -4.48 -24.31
CA PHE A 403 6.32 -5.88 -24.55
C PHE A 403 5.20 -6.92 -24.42
N TYR A 404 3.96 -6.55 -24.09
CA TYR A 404 2.87 -7.53 -23.85
C TYR A 404 2.60 -8.49 -25.03
N GLN A 405 2.96 -8.11 -26.27
CA GLN A 405 2.77 -8.94 -27.48
C GLN A 405 4.06 -9.57 -28.00
N THR A 406 5.20 -9.35 -27.34
CA THR A 406 6.52 -9.66 -27.91
C THR A 406 7.00 -11.06 -27.55
N PHE A 407 6.65 -11.57 -26.36
CA PHE A 407 7.22 -12.81 -25.84
C PHE A 407 6.26 -14.01 -25.97
N SER A 408 6.84 -15.17 -26.32
CA SER A 408 6.09 -16.43 -26.31
C SER A 408 5.84 -16.91 -24.87
N LYS A 409 4.75 -17.65 -24.66
CA LYS A 409 4.40 -18.24 -23.35
C LYS A 409 5.56 -19.04 -22.74
N LYS A 410 6.27 -19.84 -23.53
CA LYS A 410 7.39 -20.67 -23.06
C LYS A 410 8.52 -19.80 -22.52
N LEU A 411 8.89 -18.76 -23.27
CA LEU A 411 9.94 -17.82 -22.86
C LEU A 411 9.53 -17.10 -21.57
N ILE A 412 8.29 -16.59 -21.49
CA ILE A 412 7.76 -15.93 -20.29
C ILE A 412 7.90 -16.82 -19.05
N LEU A 413 7.47 -18.09 -19.13
CA LEU A 413 7.52 -19.00 -17.98
C LEU A 413 8.96 -19.35 -17.58
N ILE A 414 9.86 -19.56 -18.53
CA ILE A 414 11.29 -19.81 -18.26
C ILE A 414 11.92 -18.60 -17.58
N THR A 415 11.73 -17.41 -18.14
CA THR A 415 12.24 -16.15 -17.58
C THR A 415 11.70 -15.91 -16.17
N THR A 416 10.39 -16.14 -15.97
CA THR A 416 9.76 -16.04 -14.65
C THR A 416 10.38 -17.01 -13.66
N ALA A 417 10.61 -18.27 -14.06
CA ALA A 417 11.22 -19.28 -13.19
C ALA A 417 12.65 -18.89 -12.79
N ILE A 418 13.48 -18.44 -13.74
CA ILE A 418 14.86 -18.01 -13.47
C ILE A 418 14.87 -16.85 -12.47
N PHE A 419 14.10 -15.79 -12.72
CA PHE A 419 14.08 -14.62 -11.83
C PHE A 419 13.44 -14.91 -10.47
N THR A 420 12.45 -15.81 -10.40
CA THR A 420 11.88 -16.27 -9.13
C THR A 420 12.93 -17.03 -8.32
N SER A 421 13.70 -17.92 -8.95
CA SER A 421 14.81 -18.61 -8.29
C SER A 421 15.87 -17.63 -7.78
N ILE A 422 16.22 -16.60 -8.56
CA ILE A 422 17.13 -15.53 -8.10
C ILE A 422 16.55 -14.80 -6.89
N SER A 423 15.28 -14.41 -6.93
CA SER A 423 14.60 -13.72 -5.82
C SER A 423 14.56 -14.59 -4.56
N PHE A 424 14.35 -15.91 -4.72
CA PHE A 424 14.38 -16.87 -3.63
C PHE A 424 15.78 -16.98 -3.00
N LEU A 425 16.83 -17.04 -3.82
CA LEU A 425 18.21 -17.06 -3.34
C LEU A 425 18.55 -15.79 -2.55
N ILE A 426 18.13 -14.62 -3.04
CA ILE A 426 18.33 -13.34 -2.36
C ILE A 426 17.63 -13.33 -0.99
N LEU A 427 16.37 -13.78 -0.91
CA LEU A 427 15.63 -13.84 0.34
C LEU A 427 16.17 -14.88 1.32
N SER A 428 16.65 -16.02 0.82
CA SER A 428 17.15 -17.11 1.66
C SER A 428 18.57 -16.84 2.18
N PHE A 429 19.40 -16.18 1.37
CA PHE A 429 20.81 -15.88 1.65
C PHE A 429 21.10 -14.37 1.52
N PRO A 430 20.54 -13.54 2.41
CA PRO A 430 20.61 -12.08 2.29
C PRO A 430 22.04 -11.53 2.40
N GLN A 431 22.97 -12.27 3.00
CA GLN A 431 24.40 -11.93 3.04
C GLN A 431 24.99 -11.72 1.64
N LEU A 432 24.51 -12.45 0.62
CA LEU A 432 24.93 -12.22 -0.76
C LEU A 432 24.56 -10.80 -1.20
N LEU A 433 23.31 -10.39 -0.96
CA LEU A 433 22.85 -9.05 -1.33
C LEU A 433 23.58 -7.96 -0.54
N GLN A 434 23.76 -8.16 0.78
CA GLN A 434 24.45 -7.20 1.66
C GLN A 434 25.91 -6.97 1.24
N ASN A 435 26.62 -8.05 0.83
CA ASN A 435 28.02 -7.96 0.42
C ASN A 435 28.20 -7.36 -0.97
N TYR A 436 27.36 -7.75 -1.95
CA TYR A 436 27.50 -7.27 -3.33
C TYR A 436 26.81 -5.92 -3.60
N ILE A 437 25.80 -5.57 -2.81
CA ILE A 437 25.00 -4.34 -2.96
C ILE A 437 24.78 -3.67 -1.59
N PRO A 438 25.85 -3.19 -0.93
CA PRO A 438 25.75 -2.59 0.41
C PRO A 438 24.91 -1.30 0.43
N SER A 439 24.73 -0.65 -0.73
CA SER A 439 23.87 0.53 -0.88
C SER A 439 22.38 0.22 -0.69
N PHE A 440 21.97 -1.04 -0.80
CA PHE A 440 20.60 -1.47 -0.55
C PHE A 440 20.36 -1.70 0.94
N LYS A 441 20.15 -0.61 1.70
CA LYS A 441 19.98 -0.65 3.17
C LYS A 441 18.86 -1.57 3.66
N LEU A 442 17.80 -1.78 2.87
CA LEU A 442 16.71 -2.71 3.21
C LEU A 442 17.20 -4.16 3.30
N GLY A 443 18.29 -4.51 2.63
CA GLY A 443 18.90 -5.84 2.67
C GLY A 443 19.34 -6.26 4.08
N TYR A 444 19.60 -5.32 4.97
CA TYR A 444 19.99 -5.60 6.36
C TYR A 444 18.81 -6.04 7.25
N PHE A 445 17.57 -5.78 6.85
CA PHE A 445 16.37 -6.28 7.53
C PHE A 445 15.97 -7.69 7.08
N MET A 446 16.65 -8.24 6.06
CA MET A 446 16.40 -9.58 5.58
C MET A 446 17.14 -10.59 6.47
N SER A 447 16.41 -11.49 7.12
CA SER A 447 16.98 -12.47 8.08
C SER A 447 17.13 -13.89 7.52
N GLY A 448 16.79 -14.13 6.26
CA GLY A 448 16.94 -15.46 5.64
C GLY A 448 15.77 -16.41 5.91
N PHE A 449 16.02 -17.70 5.64
CA PHE A 449 15.07 -18.79 5.85
C PHE A 449 15.05 -19.27 7.31
N SER A 450 13.87 -19.56 7.86
CA SER A 450 13.66 -20.08 9.21
C SER A 450 12.87 -21.38 9.18
N LYS A 451 13.20 -22.32 10.08
CA LYS A 451 12.59 -23.67 10.13
C LYS A 451 11.08 -23.63 10.37
N ASP A 452 10.59 -22.65 11.12
CA ASP A 452 9.17 -22.54 11.47
C ASP A 452 8.29 -22.03 10.31
N GLN A 453 8.90 -21.53 9.23
CA GLN A 453 8.21 -20.90 8.10
C GLN A 453 7.24 -21.84 7.39
N TRP A 454 7.43 -23.16 7.48
CA TRP A 454 6.47 -24.15 6.98
C TRP A 454 5.11 -24.02 7.67
N LEU A 455 5.10 -23.88 8.99
CA LEU A 455 3.86 -23.75 9.78
C LEU A 455 3.35 -22.30 9.75
N LYS A 456 4.09 -21.37 10.36
CA LYS A 456 3.72 -19.96 10.53
C LYS A 456 4.69 -19.03 9.80
N PRO A 457 4.23 -17.89 9.25
CA PRO A 457 5.12 -16.88 8.68
C PRO A 457 6.14 -16.38 9.70
N ALA A 458 7.32 -15.99 9.22
CA ALA A 458 8.33 -15.36 10.05
C ALA A 458 7.95 -13.90 10.35
N VAL A 459 8.06 -13.51 11.61
CA VAL A 459 7.70 -12.17 12.11
C VAL A 459 8.74 -11.68 13.09
N PHE A 460 8.97 -10.37 13.10
CA PHE A 460 9.72 -9.73 14.16
C PHE A 460 8.83 -9.55 15.39
N LYS A 461 9.42 -9.68 16.57
CA LYS A 461 8.76 -9.44 17.85
C LYS A 461 9.52 -8.38 18.62
N LEU A 462 8.78 -7.45 19.22
CA LEU A 462 9.36 -6.32 19.93
C LEU A 462 8.63 -6.15 21.27
N GLU A 463 9.09 -6.90 22.28
CA GLU A 463 8.41 -6.98 23.57
C GLU A 463 8.99 -5.99 24.62
N LYS A 464 10.17 -5.41 24.35
CA LYS A 464 10.86 -4.50 25.28
C LYS A 464 10.34 -3.07 25.13
N HIS A 465 9.45 -2.67 26.03
CA HIS A 465 8.94 -1.31 26.11
C HIS A 465 8.81 -0.86 27.57
N GLU A 466 8.77 0.45 27.76
CA GLU A 466 8.42 1.08 29.02
C GLU A 466 7.23 2.00 28.85
N THR A 467 6.47 2.14 29.94
CA THR A 467 5.27 2.96 29.96
C THR A 467 5.55 4.26 30.70
N TYR A 468 5.17 5.35 30.06
CA TYR A 468 5.33 6.70 30.57
C TYR A 468 4.00 7.46 30.55
N GLN A 469 3.96 8.61 31.20
CA GLN A 469 2.78 9.47 31.23
C GLN A 469 3.18 10.94 31.21
N ILE A 470 2.55 11.70 30.30
CA ILE A 470 2.67 13.17 30.20
C ILE A 470 1.26 13.75 30.05
N GLY A 471 0.89 14.64 30.96
CA GLY A 471 -0.49 15.14 31.06
C GLY A 471 -1.49 14.00 31.27
N ASN A 472 -2.53 13.96 30.43
CA ASN A 472 -3.55 12.90 30.46
C ASN A 472 -3.18 11.66 29.64
N LEU A 473 -2.12 11.69 28.83
CA LEU A 473 -1.74 10.59 27.94
C LEU A 473 -0.74 9.65 28.63
N LYS A 474 -1.13 8.38 28.79
CA LYS A 474 -0.25 7.27 29.16
C LYS A 474 0.12 6.50 27.89
N PHE A 475 1.41 6.32 27.62
CA PHE A 475 1.91 5.77 26.37
C PHE A 475 3.12 4.87 26.57
N ASN A 476 3.37 4.00 25.61
CA ASN A 476 4.48 3.06 25.60
C ASN A 476 5.58 3.52 24.63
N VAL A 477 6.83 3.32 25.03
CA VAL A 477 8.01 3.63 24.22
C VAL A 477 8.94 2.43 24.21
N VAL A 478 9.46 2.09 23.05
CA VAL A 478 10.38 0.97 22.87
C VAL A 478 11.78 1.33 23.36
N LYS A 479 12.51 0.33 23.89
CA LYS A 479 13.94 0.45 24.19
C LYS A 479 14.83 -0.05 23.07
N ASP A 480 15.94 0.66 22.85
CA ASP A 480 17.05 0.26 21.95
C ASP A 480 16.60 0.00 20.49
N TYR A 481 15.49 0.61 20.06
CA TYR A 481 14.95 0.40 18.72
C TYR A 481 14.11 1.59 18.24
N PRO A 482 14.19 1.99 16.95
CA PRO A 482 13.56 3.21 16.44
C PRO A 482 12.05 3.12 16.22
N PHE A 483 11.44 1.93 16.12
CA PHE A 483 10.02 1.78 15.73
C PHE A 483 9.17 1.03 16.76
N SER A 484 7.92 1.45 16.96
CA SER A 484 7.00 0.86 17.95
C SER A 484 5.97 -0.14 17.39
N PHE A 485 6.30 -0.83 16.29
CA PHE A 485 5.35 -1.64 15.53
C PHE A 485 4.69 -2.79 16.30
N ASP A 486 5.44 -3.48 17.17
CA ASP A 486 4.92 -4.60 17.93
C ASP A 486 4.49 -4.25 19.37
N THR A 487 4.50 -2.96 19.70
CA THR A 487 4.25 -2.48 21.07
C THR A 487 2.76 -2.32 21.36
N GLN A 488 2.37 -2.45 22.63
CA GLN A 488 0.99 -2.23 23.07
C GLN A 488 0.58 -0.76 22.88
N LEU A 489 -0.64 -0.53 22.39
CA LEU A 489 -1.16 0.82 22.16
C LEU A 489 -1.60 1.52 23.47
N PRO A 490 -1.49 2.87 23.55
CA PRO A 490 -0.89 3.74 22.55
C PRO A 490 0.64 3.69 22.66
N ALA A 491 1.33 3.59 21.52
CA ALA A 491 2.78 3.56 21.44
C ALA A 491 3.28 4.73 20.61
N ILE A 492 4.36 5.38 21.07
CA ILE A 492 5.01 6.50 20.37
C ILE A 492 6.47 6.14 20.15
N SER A 493 6.92 6.25 18.91
CA SER A 493 8.32 5.95 18.56
C SER A 493 9.26 7.06 19.06
N PRO A 494 10.51 6.72 19.45
CA PRO A 494 11.44 7.70 20.01
C PRO A 494 11.69 8.94 19.13
N GLU A 495 11.66 8.79 17.80
CA GLU A 495 11.81 9.90 16.85
C GLU A 495 10.69 10.94 17.00
N PHE A 496 9.43 10.51 17.14
CA PHE A 496 8.30 11.43 17.31
C PHE A 496 8.33 12.17 18.65
N LEU A 497 8.80 11.52 19.73
CA LEU A 497 9.01 12.20 21.02
C LEU A 497 10.01 13.35 20.90
N LYS A 498 11.04 13.17 20.06
CA LYS A 498 12.02 14.21 19.78
C LYS A 498 11.42 15.34 18.94
N GLU A 499 10.64 15.01 17.91
CA GLU A 499 9.92 16.01 17.10
C GLU A 499 8.95 16.84 17.96
N ASP A 500 8.21 16.20 18.87
CA ASP A 500 7.31 16.84 19.83
C ASP A 500 8.07 17.80 20.76
N LEU A 501 9.20 17.35 21.31
CA LEU A 501 10.06 18.17 22.17
C LEU A 501 10.60 19.39 21.42
N ASP A 502 11.08 19.19 20.19
CA ASP A 502 11.65 20.25 19.35
C ASP A 502 10.59 21.30 18.96
N ALA A 503 9.34 20.86 18.74
CA ALA A 503 8.19 21.72 18.47
C ALA A 503 7.52 22.31 19.74
N GLY A 504 7.99 21.95 20.94
CA GLY A 504 7.45 22.45 22.21
C GLY A 504 6.02 22.00 22.52
N ILE A 505 5.58 20.88 21.95
CA ILE A 505 4.21 20.36 22.07
C ILE A 505 4.18 18.90 22.49
N PHE A 506 3.01 18.41 22.88
CA PHE A 506 2.80 16.99 23.12
C PHE A 506 1.34 16.58 22.89
N PRO A 507 1.08 15.37 22.34
CA PRO A 507 -0.28 14.86 22.19
C PRO A 507 -0.98 14.64 23.53
N GLN A 508 -2.29 14.89 23.53
CA GLN A 508 -3.21 14.67 24.64
C GLN A 508 -4.50 14.05 24.13
N MET A 509 -5.15 13.24 24.96
CA MET A 509 -6.46 12.70 24.64
C MET A 509 -7.52 13.80 24.75
N ILE A 510 -8.48 13.81 23.83
CA ILE A 510 -9.61 14.76 23.84
C ILE A 510 -10.52 14.50 25.06
N THR A 511 -10.71 13.22 25.40
CA THR A 511 -11.44 12.75 26.58
C THR A 511 -10.65 11.65 27.27
N ASN A 512 -11.20 11.00 28.29
CA ASN A 512 -10.57 9.82 28.91
C ASN A 512 -10.65 8.56 28.03
N ASN A 513 -11.31 8.61 26.87
CA ASN A 513 -11.44 7.49 25.94
C ASN A 513 -10.53 7.70 24.73
N MET A 514 -9.62 6.77 24.49
CA MET A 514 -8.68 6.82 23.36
C MET A 514 -9.37 6.90 21.98
N LYS A 515 -10.58 6.34 21.86
CA LYS A 515 -11.34 6.38 20.61
C LYS A 515 -11.77 7.80 20.21
N ASP A 516 -11.99 8.67 21.20
CA ASP A 516 -12.49 10.03 20.95
C ASP A 516 -11.43 10.91 20.29
N GLY A 517 -10.16 10.54 20.40
CA GLY A 517 -9.06 11.08 19.61
C GLY A 517 -8.04 11.89 20.38
N PHE A 518 -7.15 12.52 19.61
CA PHE A 518 -5.99 13.25 20.11
C PHE A 518 -5.91 14.67 19.56
N VAL A 519 -5.39 15.57 20.39
CA VAL A 519 -5.03 16.95 20.07
C VAL A 519 -3.64 17.24 20.64
N TRP A 520 -2.93 18.23 20.13
CA TRP A 520 -1.66 18.66 20.72
C TRP A 520 -1.90 19.79 21.75
N ARG A 521 -1.03 19.88 22.76
CA ARG A 521 -0.92 21.02 23.67
C ARG A 521 0.52 21.49 23.77
N GLU A 522 0.74 22.74 24.14
CA GLU A 522 2.07 23.24 24.49
C GLU A 522 2.57 22.56 25.78
N LEU A 523 3.87 22.24 25.79
CA LEU A 523 4.54 21.63 26.93
C LEU A 523 4.80 22.67 28.04
N SER A 524 4.55 22.27 29.29
CA SER A 524 5.01 23.03 30.47
C SER A 524 6.49 22.76 30.75
N GLU A 525 7.17 23.60 31.55
CA GLU A 525 8.58 23.40 31.90
C GLU A 525 8.84 22.02 32.54
N ASP A 526 7.92 21.57 33.41
CA ASP A 526 7.97 20.25 34.03
C ASP A 526 7.80 19.12 33.00
N ASP A 527 6.88 19.28 32.04
CA ASP A 527 6.67 18.30 30.97
C ASP A 527 7.90 18.22 30.04
N ILE A 528 8.56 19.35 29.75
CA ILE A 528 9.82 19.40 28.99
C ILE A 528 10.91 18.60 29.70
N GLN A 529 11.07 18.79 31.02
CA GLN A 529 12.08 18.05 31.78
C GLN A 529 11.79 16.54 31.79
N LYS A 530 10.52 16.15 31.98
CA LYS A 530 10.09 14.75 31.91
C LYS A 530 10.36 14.14 30.55
N LEU A 531 9.95 14.80 29.46
CA LEU A 531 10.15 14.31 28.10
C LEU A 531 11.63 14.15 27.75
N LYS A 532 12.49 15.08 28.21
CA LYS A 532 13.96 14.96 28.06
C LYS A 532 14.55 13.74 28.77
N LEU A 533 14.03 13.39 29.95
CA LEU A 533 14.45 12.18 30.66
C LEU A 533 14.03 10.92 29.90
N ILE A 534 12.78 10.85 29.44
CA ILE A 534 12.26 9.73 28.66
C ILE A 534 13.09 9.51 27.38
N ILE A 535 13.39 10.58 26.64
CA ILE A 535 14.20 10.49 25.41
C ILE A 535 15.62 9.99 25.70
N ARG A 536 16.22 10.36 26.84
CA ARG A 536 17.53 9.85 27.25
C ARG A 536 17.48 8.38 27.63
N ASP A 537 16.40 7.95 28.26
CA ASP A 537 16.22 6.55 28.68
C ASP A 537 15.94 5.61 27.48
N CYS A 538 15.38 6.15 26.39
CA CYS A 538 15.01 5.40 25.19
C CYS A 538 15.97 5.58 24.00
N SER A 539 17.08 6.32 24.14
CA SER A 539 18.02 6.57 23.04
C SER A 539 18.74 5.29 22.61
N TYR A 540 18.84 5.07 21.29
CA TYR A 540 19.43 3.88 20.65
C TYR A 540 20.69 4.20 19.84
#